data_AF-X0H0T3-F1
#
_entry.id   AF-X0H0T3-F1
#
_cell.length_a   1.000
_cell.length_b   1.000
_cell.length_c   1.000
_cell.angle_alpha   90.00
_cell.angle_beta   90.00
_cell.angle_gamma   90.00
#
_symmetry.space_group_name_H-M   'P 1'
#
loop_
_entity.id
_entity.type
_entity.pdbx_description
1 polymer ?
#
loop_
_entity_poly.entity_id
_entity_poly.type
_entity_poly.pdbx_seq_one_letter_code
_entity_poly.pdbx_strand_id
1 'polypeptide(L)'
;MLELQLSSKSQTEHVDVINTDTTAGPPINATDWTMHFDMPQADWNETLESASETVDQAGWQDNGIQSQLQQTLIQPEEIAIVSLQHGKATNEILDSTGLSHLMKLDLDQLYFDRVHPLIPMVHRSHYLAWAKLDDVSLPQKCLRWAMRALAASMSSQFRSRSEEFYNKARRLAEGLDAGDLVLPWLNSDTSIEQAQTWLLLAHYELLDPSKYSQSATTRRAFRLVHLSRLHCTDWKDPALDFPSCTPGTSQSATLPFASVEERRRTFWVAFCLDRFLGGYEESPMTIHDETIHVHLPCPEWNFQISSEVNMGFINDVLIGGTPVPASSPFAKLVIAMALFGQCILHKKITAKCPTSDQESLTFWVRHELLAEAIDRQVALLSLTQTDVEYEPLHFMTSMVVHGSVLKLENAINVAHSVVQSQQPVANDYAKTAYKAAISMADLSESMTGSNCLKV
;
A
#
# COMPACT_ATOMS: atom_id res chain seq x y z
N MET A 1 22.71 30.15 -43.98
CA MET A 1 22.59 31.07 -45.13
C MET A 1 21.16 31.55 -45.15
N LEU A 2 20.88 32.69 -44.53
CA LEU A 2 20.83 34.05 -45.14
C LEU A 2 19.34 34.43 -45.13
N GLU A 3 18.85 35.56 -44.64
CA GLU A 3 19.44 36.73 -44.00
C GLU A 3 18.26 37.67 -43.62
N LEU A 4 18.56 38.81 -42.98
CA LEU A 4 17.70 39.99 -42.70
C LEU A 4 16.98 39.94 -41.34
N GLN A 5 17.62 40.28 -40.22
CA GLN A 5 18.05 41.63 -39.79
C GLN A 5 16.97 42.71 -39.91
N LEU A 6 16.55 43.28 -38.77
CA LEU A 6 16.79 44.68 -38.44
C LEU A 6 16.54 44.95 -36.96
N SER A 7 17.59 45.49 -36.33
CA SER A 7 17.61 46.05 -34.99
C SER A 7 17.33 47.56 -35.10
N SER A 8 16.61 48.15 -34.15
CA SER A 8 16.87 49.56 -33.78
C SER A 8 16.51 49.83 -32.32
N LYS A 9 17.52 50.31 -31.60
CA LYS A 9 17.53 50.84 -30.24
C LYS A 9 16.87 52.23 -30.14
N SER A 10 16.60 52.59 -28.88
CA SER A 10 16.54 53.95 -28.31
C SER A 10 15.27 54.76 -28.64
N GLN A 11 14.71 55.59 -27.77
CA GLN A 11 15.29 56.37 -26.69
C GLN A 11 14.18 56.86 -25.73
N THR A 12 14.61 57.13 -24.50
CA THR A 12 13.95 57.72 -23.33
C THR A 12 13.22 59.06 -23.57
N GLU A 13 12.12 59.30 -22.85
CA GLU A 13 11.83 60.64 -22.29
C GLU A 13 10.99 60.59 -21.00
N HIS A 14 11.43 61.43 -20.06
CA HIS A 14 10.99 61.67 -18.68
C HIS A 14 9.58 62.28 -18.58
N VAL A 15 8.80 61.87 -17.58
CA VAL A 15 7.93 62.79 -16.81
C VAL A 15 8.06 62.47 -15.32
N ASP A 16 8.34 63.52 -14.56
CA ASP A 16 8.73 63.55 -13.17
C ASP A 16 7.53 63.64 -12.19
N VAL A 17 7.69 62.95 -11.05
CA VAL A 17 7.35 63.34 -9.67
C VAL A 17 5.87 63.29 -9.24
N ILE A 18 5.58 62.45 -8.23
CA ILE A 18 5.29 62.85 -6.83
C ILE A 18 5.52 61.63 -5.92
N ASN A 19 6.48 61.76 -5.00
CA ASN A 19 6.68 60.88 -3.85
C ASN A 19 5.55 61.05 -2.83
N THR A 20 5.02 59.94 -2.31
CA THR A 20 4.51 59.88 -0.94
C THR A 20 5.06 58.62 -0.28
N ASP A 21 5.81 58.83 0.80
CA ASP A 21 6.44 57.80 1.60
C ASP A 21 5.40 56.86 2.23
N THR A 22 5.54 55.56 2.02
CA THR A 22 5.17 54.56 3.03
C THR A 22 6.15 53.40 2.94
N THR A 23 6.80 53.15 4.07
CA THR A 23 7.91 52.21 4.31
C THR A 23 7.70 50.81 3.72
N ALA A 24 8.52 50.42 2.74
CA ALA A 24 8.65 49.05 2.25
C ALA A 24 9.84 48.36 2.92
N GLY A 25 9.56 47.30 3.70
CA GLY A 25 10.56 46.32 4.12
C GLY A 25 10.95 45.38 2.96
N PRO A 26 12.12 44.72 3.02
CA PRO A 26 12.62 43.92 1.91
C PRO A 26 11.77 42.65 1.67
N PRO A 27 11.76 42.13 0.43
CA PRO A 27 11.02 40.91 0.10
C PRO A 27 11.65 39.72 0.83
N ILE A 28 10.84 38.99 1.61
CA ILE A 28 11.29 37.77 2.28
C ILE A 28 11.42 36.68 1.21
N ASN A 29 12.65 36.26 1.00
CA ASN A 29 13.01 35.13 0.14
C ASN A 29 12.31 33.84 0.60
N ALA A 30 11.83 33.09 -0.38
CA ALA A 30 11.46 31.69 -0.24
C ALA A 30 12.72 30.86 0.05
N THR A 31 12.89 30.44 1.30
CA THR A 31 13.83 29.38 1.71
C THR A 31 13.35 28.73 3.01
N ASP A 32 13.39 27.39 3.00
CA ASP A 32 13.36 26.46 4.13
C ASP A 32 12.09 26.35 4.99
N TRP A 33 11.22 25.42 4.57
CA TRP A 33 10.42 24.61 5.49
C TRP A 33 10.97 23.18 5.50
N THR A 34 12.10 22.97 6.15
CA THR A 34 12.49 21.67 6.70
C THR A 34 12.01 21.63 8.14
N MET A 35 10.97 20.83 8.42
CA MET A 35 10.60 20.52 9.80
C MET A 35 11.71 19.66 10.41
N HIS A 36 12.54 20.28 11.25
CA HIS A 36 13.45 19.57 12.14
C HIS A 36 12.64 18.96 13.29
N PHE A 37 12.49 17.64 13.30
CA PHE A 37 12.05 16.89 14.48
C PHE A 37 13.27 16.51 15.31
N ASP A 38 13.68 17.40 16.21
CA ASP A 38 14.53 17.08 17.34
C ASP A 38 13.93 17.78 18.57
N MET A 39 13.21 17.04 19.42
CA MET A 39 12.76 17.54 20.71
C MET A 39 13.18 16.54 21.82
N PRO A 40 13.96 16.96 22.83
CA PRO A 40 14.52 16.05 23.83
C PRO A 40 13.51 15.44 24.80
N GLN A 41 13.81 14.23 25.27
CA GLN A 41 12.96 13.36 26.09
C GLN A 41 12.55 13.91 27.48
N ALA A 42 13.07 15.05 27.91
CA ALA A 42 12.81 15.64 29.22
C ALA A 42 11.47 16.41 29.28
N ASP A 43 10.98 16.93 28.15
CA ASP A 43 9.73 17.71 28.09
C ASP A 43 8.47 16.83 28.08
N TRP A 44 8.64 15.50 27.94
CA TRP A 44 7.55 14.54 28.04
C TRP A 44 6.95 14.47 29.46
N ASN A 45 7.76 14.61 30.51
CA ASN A 45 7.31 14.35 31.88
C ASN A 45 6.55 15.53 32.52
N GLU A 46 6.88 16.78 32.17
CA GLU A 46 6.13 17.96 32.66
C GLU A 46 4.72 18.04 32.06
N THR A 47 4.54 17.54 30.83
CA THR A 47 3.23 17.56 30.15
C THR A 47 2.30 16.44 30.66
N LEU A 48 2.88 15.34 31.16
CA LEU A 48 2.14 14.19 31.72
C LEU A 48 1.69 14.40 33.17
N GLU A 49 2.45 15.14 33.99
CA GLU A 49 2.06 15.44 35.38
C GLU A 49 0.93 16.50 35.44
N SER A 50 0.84 17.41 34.46
CA SER A 50 -0.29 18.35 34.36
C SER A 50 -1.62 17.71 33.92
N ALA A 51 -1.59 16.53 33.30
CA ALA A 51 -2.78 15.84 32.80
C ALA A 51 -3.36 14.82 33.81
N SER A 52 -2.62 14.51 34.87
CA SER A 52 -3.02 13.53 35.90
C SER A 52 -3.84 14.11 37.05
N GLU A 53 -3.99 15.43 37.17
CA GLU A 53 -4.70 16.07 38.31
C GLU A 53 -6.20 16.40 38.03
N THR A 54 -6.75 16.01 36.87
CA THR A 54 -8.13 16.37 36.48
C THR A 54 -9.11 15.20 36.34
N VAL A 55 -8.74 13.98 36.77
CA VAL A 55 -9.65 12.81 36.73
C VAL A 55 -9.64 12.09 38.07
N ASP A 56 -10.15 12.74 39.12
CA ASP A 56 -10.37 12.10 40.43
C ASP A 56 -11.73 12.48 41.06
N GLN A 57 -12.74 12.75 40.22
CA GLN A 57 -14.13 12.92 40.67
C GLN A 57 -15.14 12.33 39.68
N ALA A 58 -15.23 11.00 39.61
CA ALA A 58 -16.46 10.29 39.26
C ALA A 58 -16.35 8.81 39.63
N GLY A 59 -16.71 8.47 40.87
CA GLY A 59 -16.81 7.07 41.30
C GLY A 59 -17.96 6.34 40.61
N TRP A 60 -17.68 5.17 40.05
CA TRP A 60 -18.69 4.20 39.64
C TRP A 60 -18.28 2.80 40.09
N GLN A 61 -19.26 2.15 40.72
CA GLN A 61 -19.15 0.93 41.49
C GLN A 61 -19.14 -0.32 40.61
N ASP A 62 -18.25 -1.23 40.97
CA ASP A 62 -18.13 -2.60 40.51
C ASP A 62 -19.32 -3.42 41.01
N ASN A 63 -20.00 -4.14 40.11
CA ASN A 63 -20.97 -5.17 40.46
C ASN A 63 -20.94 -6.26 39.39
N GLY A 64 -20.23 -7.35 39.70
CA GLY A 64 -20.07 -8.50 38.85
C GLY A 64 -21.34 -9.32 38.66
N ILE A 65 -21.39 -10.01 37.52
CA ILE A 65 -22.06 -11.31 37.38
C ILE A 65 -21.15 -12.19 36.52
N GLN A 66 -20.31 -12.95 37.21
CA GLN A 66 -19.68 -14.15 36.70
C GLN A 66 -20.61 -15.31 37.07
N SER A 67 -21.20 -16.00 36.07
CA SER A 67 -21.43 -17.45 36.11
C SER A 67 -22.42 -17.88 35.02
N GLN A 68 -22.20 -19.11 34.54
CA GLN A 68 -23.05 -19.89 33.63
C GLN A 68 -22.84 -19.62 32.14
N LEU A 69 -21.86 -20.31 31.57
CA LEU A 69 -22.08 -21.34 30.55
C LEU A 69 -20.81 -22.20 30.44
N GLN A 70 -20.67 -23.12 31.38
CA GLN A 70 -19.73 -24.24 31.28
C GLN A 70 -20.57 -25.51 31.32
N GLN A 71 -20.73 -26.16 30.16
CA GLN A 71 -20.85 -27.62 29.99
C GLN A 71 -21.24 -27.96 28.54
N THR A 72 -20.23 -28.16 27.70
CA THR A 72 -20.13 -29.40 26.88
C THR A 72 -18.67 -29.60 26.51
N LEU A 73 -18.02 -30.51 27.25
CA LEU A 73 -16.67 -31.01 27.02
C LEU A 73 -16.61 -31.78 25.70
N ILE A 74 -15.67 -31.42 24.83
CA ILE A 74 -14.96 -32.37 23.97
C ILE A 74 -13.47 -32.14 24.27
N GLN A 75 -12.80 -33.16 24.78
CA GLN A 75 -11.38 -33.11 25.17
C GLN A 75 -10.47 -33.05 23.94
N PRO A 76 -9.39 -32.25 23.95
CA PRO A 76 -8.26 -32.43 23.04
C PRO A 76 -7.21 -33.34 23.70
N GLU A 77 -6.94 -34.48 23.06
CA GLU A 77 -5.81 -35.35 23.40
C GLU A 77 -4.47 -34.65 23.10
N GLU A 78 -3.67 -34.52 24.17
CA GLU A 78 -2.21 -34.45 24.26
C GLU A 78 -1.41 -33.94 23.03
N ILE A 79 -1.18 -32.63 22.96
CA ILE A 79 0.07 -32.08 22.44
C ILE A 79 1.03 -31.98 23.63
N ALA A 80 1.92 -32.95 23.73
CA ALA A 80 2.95 -32.99 24.76
C ALA A 80 3.80 -31.70 24.73
N ILE A 81 3.75 -31.00 25.85
CA ILE A 81 4.66 -29.93 26.25
C ILE A 81 6.08 -30.52 26.27
N VAL A 82 6.94 -30.08 25.36
CA VAL A 82 8.39 -30.16 25.55
C VAL A 82 8.90 -28.73 25.71
N SER A 83 8.68 -28.18 26.90
CA SER A 83 9.53 -27.11 27.41
C SER A 83 10.70 -27.73 28.18
N LEU A 84 11.90 -27.33 27.76
CA LEU A 84 13.14 -27.27 28.55
C LEU A 84 13.70 -28.60 29.05
N GLN A 85 14.49 -29.25 28.19
CA GLN A 85 15.75 -29.86 28.63
C GLN A 85 16.91 -29.20 27.88
N HIS A 86 17.63 -28.35 28.60
CA HIS A 86 18.97 -27.90 28.22
C HIS A 86 19.92 -29.09 28.23
N GLY A 87 20.74 -29.24 27.18
CA GLY A 87 21.97 -30.01 27.26
C GLY A 87 22.16 -31.10 26.21
N LYS A 88 22.09 -30.75 24.92
CA LYS A 88 22.95 -31.37 23.89
C LYS A 88 23.06 -30.43 22.72
N ALA A 89 24.22 -29.77 22.60
CA ALA A 89 24.60 -29.06 21.40
C ALA A 89 24.67 -30.09 20.25
N THR A 90 23.59 -30.20 19.49
CA THR A 90 23.71 -30.60 18.09
C THR A 90 24.50 -29.49 17.43
N ASN A 91 25.71 -29.79 16.94
CA ASN A 91 26.44 -28.87 16.07
C ASN A 91 25.55 -28.62 14.85
N GLU A 92 24.68 -27.61 14.91
CA GLU A 92 23.92 -27.15 13.77
C GLU A 92 24.93 -26.61 12.77
N ILE A 93 25.10 -27.32 11.67
CA ILE A 93 25.97 -26.90 10.58
C ILE A 93 25.34 -25.65 9.99
N LEU A 94 25.89 -24.50 10.38
CA LEU A 94 25.58 -23.22 9.74
C LEU A 94 26.06 -23.29 8.28
N ASP A 95 25.22 -22.87 7.36
CA ASP A 95 25.64 -22.75 5.97
C ASP A 95 26.60 -21.57 5.78
N SER A 96 27.03 -21.34 4.53
CA SER A 96 27.87 -20.17 4.17
C SER A 96 27.24 -18.81 4.47
N THR A 97 25.98 -18.79 4.87
CA THR A 97 25.20 -17.59 5.24
C THR A 97 25.00 -17.49 6.74
N GLY A 98 25.62 -18.37 7.54
CA GLY A 98 25.47 -18.35 8.99
C GLY A 98 24.04 -18.67 9.44
N LEU A 99 23.27 -19.44 8.65
CA LEU A 99 21.90 -19.84 8.97
C LEU A 99 21.80 -21.35 9.04
N SER A 100 21.25 -21.86 10.15
CA SER A 100 20.87 -23.27 10.24
C SER A 100 19.62 -23.54 9.42
N HIS A 101 19.37 -24.81 9.10
CA HIS A 101 18.16 -25.22 8.39
C HIS A 101 16.88 -24.82 9.14
N LEU A 102 16.88 -24.93 10.48
CA LEU A 102 15.74 -24.57 11.31
C LEU A 102 15.46 -23.05 11.23
N MET A 103 16.50 -22.22 11.37
CA MET A 103 16.36 -20.75 11.23
C MET A 103 15.75 -20.34 9.88
N LYS A 104 16.09 -21.06 8.80
CA LYS A 104 15.54 -20.79 7.47
C LYS A 104 14.05 -21.11 7.39
N LEU A 105 13.62 -22.24 7.97
CA LEU A 105 12.21 -22.60 8.06
C LEU A 105 11.43 -21.61 8.93
N ASP A 106 12.00 -21.20 10.06
CA ASP A 106 11.39 -20.22 10.96
C ASP A 106 11.18 -18.87 10.25
N LEU A 107 12.17 -18.39 9.48
CA LEU A 107 12.03 -17.16 8.70
C LEU A 107 10.99 -17.27 7.58
N ASP A 108 10.92 -18.42 6.89
CA ASP A 108 9.91 -18.68 5.86
C ASP A 108 8.50 -18.72 6.47
N GLN A 109 8.36 -19.32 7.66
CA GLN A 109 7.10 -19.35 8.40
C GLN A 109 6.68 -17.95 8.88
N LEU A 110 7.64 -17.20 9.41
CA LEU A 110 7.44 -15.84 9.89
C LEU A 110 6.95 -14.89 8.79
N TYR A 111 7.37 -15.09 7.53
CA TYR A 111 6.81 -14.35 6.40
C TYR A 111 5.29 -14.55 6.31
N PHE A 112 4.82 -15.80 6.34
CA PHE A 112 3.39 -16.09 6.21
C PHE A 112 2.58 -15.63 7.43
N ASP A 113 3.22 -15.52 8.59
CA ASP A 113 2.53 -15.12 9.82
C ASP A 113 2.50 -13.60 10.02
N ARG A 114 3.50 -12.86 9.49
CA ARG A 114 3.66 -11.42 9.77
C ARG A 114 3.60 -10.52 8.53
N VAL A 115 4.12 -10.99 7.40
CA VAL A 115 4.22 -10.19 6.17
C VAL A 115 3.06 -10.47 5.22
N HIS A 116 2.74 -11.75 4.99
CA HIS A 116 1.66 -12.16 4.09
C HIS A 116 0.29 -11.56 4.47
N PRO A 117 -0.10 -11.45 5.76
CA PRO A 117 -1.34 -10.78 6.12
C PRO A 117 -1.40 -9.30 5.72
N LEU A 118 -0.27 -8.64 5.44
CA LEU A 118 -0.20 -7.26 4.93
C LEU A 118 0.00 -7.22 3.41
N ILE A 119 0.74 -8.19 2.87
CA ILE A 119 1.19 -8.24 1.48
C ILE A 119 0.86 -9.63 0.90
N PRO A 120 -0.42 -9.95 0.66
CA PRO A 120 -0.88 -11.32 0.41
C PRO A 120 -0.70 -11.75 -1.05
N MET A 121 0.56 -11.77 -1.52
CA MET A 121 0.92 -12.10 -2.90
C MET A 121 1.16 -13.59 -3.13
N VAL A 122 1.86 -14.26 -2.20
CA VAL A 122 2.48 -15.57 -2.45
C VAL A 122 1.58 -16.72 -2.01
N HIS A 123 1.37 -17.73 -2.86
CA HIS A 123 0.60 -18.90 -2.46
C HIS A 123 1.45 -19.83 -1.56
N ARG A 124 1.00 -20.10 -0.33
CA ARG A 124 1.83 -20.77 0.69
C ARG A 124 2.25 -22.17 0.30
N SER A 125 1.29 -22.98 -0.16
CA SER A 125 1.57 -24.37 -0.53
C SER A 125 2.47 -24.46 -1.77
N HIS A 126 2.32 -23.54 -2.72
CA HIS A 126 3.20 -23.48 -3.90
C HIS A 126 4.62 -23.11 -3.51
N TYR A 127 4.78 -22.05 -2.70
CA TYR A 127 6.08 -21.64 -2.18
C TYR A 127 6.79 -22.79 -1.46
N LEU A 128 6.11 -23.42 -0.49
CA LEU A 128 6.70 -24.50 0.31
C LEU A 128 7.04 -25.75 -0.50
N ALA A 129 6.36 -26.00 -1.64
CA ALA A 129 6.65 -27.13 -2.49
C ALA A 129 8.04 -27.03 -3.15
N TRP A 130 8.38 -25.86 -3.70
CA TRP A 130 9.70 -25.64 -4.30
C TRP A 130 10.74 -25.15 -3.28
N ALA A 131 10.32 -24.57 -2.15
CA ALA A 131 11.24 -24.07 -1.12
C ALA A 131 12.15 -25.18 -0.53
N LYS A 132 11.63 -26.41 -0.50
CA LYS A 132 12.30 -27.62 0.00
C LYS A 132 13.31 -28.22 -0.97
N LEU A 133 13.30 -27.78 -2.24
CA LEU A 133 14.21 -28.29 -3.25
C LEU A 133 15.58 -27.64 -3.13
N ASP A 134 16.64 -28.43 -3.36
CA ASP A 134 18.02 -27.94 -3.37
C ASP A 134 18.33 -27.12 -4.63
N ASP A 135 17.76 -27.51 -5.76
CA ASP A 135 17.91 -26.81 -7.04
C ASP A 135 16.67 -25.97 -7.34
N VAL A 136 16.77 -24.67 -7.06
CA VAL A 136 15.73 -23.68 -7.31
C VAL A 136 16.23 -22.59 -8.25
N SER A 137 15.30 -22.07 -9.06
CA SER A 137 15.61 -21.07 -10.08
C SER A 137 16.15 -19.79 -9.44
N LEU A 138 16.91 -19.00 -10.20
CA LEU A 138 17.43 -17.73 -9.68
C LEU A 138 16.32 -16.78 -9.21
N PRO A 139 15.20 -16.57 -9.95
CA PRO A 139 14.08 -15.77 -9.46
C PRO A 139 13.48 -16.27 -8.14
N GLN A 140 13.34 -17.59 -7.98
CA GLN A 140 12.87 -18.21 -6.73
C GLN A 140 13.85 -17.99 -5.56
N LYS A 141 15.16 -18.02 -5.83
CA LYS A 141 16.19 -17.66 -4.84
C LYS A 141 16.06 -16.18 -4.43
N CYS A 142 15.87 -15.28 -5.39
CA CYS A 142 15.65 -13.86 -5.12
C CYS A 142 14.44 -13.65 -4.22
N LEU A 143 13.30 -14.26 -4.58
CA LEU A 143 12.05 -14.16 -3.84
C LEU A 143 12.19 -14.65 -2.41
N ARG A 144 12.79 -15.83 -2.21
CA ARG A 144 13.07 -16.41 -0.89
C ARG A 144 13.87 -15.45 -0.01
N TRP A 145 14.92 -14.82 -0.53
CA TRP A 145 15.70 -13.85 0.26
C TRP A 145 14.92 -12.58 0.57
N ALA A 146 14.11 -12.07 -0.37
CA ALA A 146 13.28 -10.88 -0.14
C ALA A 146 12.19 -11.16 0.92
N MET A 147 11.55 -12.32 0.88
CA MET A 147 10.59 -12.77 1.89
C MET A 147 11.23 -12.83 3.28
N ARG A 148 12.43 -13.42 3.39
CA ARG A 148 13.17 -13.51 4.65
C ARG A 148 13.65 -12.16 5.16
N ALA A 149 14.00 -11.22 4.28
CA ALA A 149 14.41 -9.87 4.67
C ALA A 149 13.27 -9.11 5.38
N LEU A 150 12.07 -9.12 4.79
CA LEU A 150 10.88 -8.52 5.41
C LEU A 150 10.43 -9.27 6.67
N ALA A 151 10.45 -10.61 6.65
CA ALA A 151 10.13 -11.38 7.84
C ALA A 151 11.09 -11.03 8.99
N ALA A 152 12.39 -10.97 8.71
CA ALA A 152 13.40 -10.62 9.69
C ALA A 152 13.22 -9.21 10.26
N SER A 153 12.85 -8.19 9.46
CA SER A 153 12.61 -6.83 9.99
C SER A 153 11.42 -6.78 10.95
N MET A 154 10.45 -7.68 10.78
CA MET A 154 9.27 -7.84 11.63
C MET A 154 9.45 -8.83 12.80
N SER A 155 10.68 -9.27 13.10
CA SER A 155 10.97 -10.11 14.27
C SER A 155 12.14 -9.58 15.08
N SER A 156 11.94 -9.37 16.38
CA SER A 156 13.00 -9.04 17.33
C SER A 156 14.21 -9.98 17.27
N GLN A 157 14.01 -11.28 17.05
CA GLN A 157 15.09 -12.27 16.99
C GLN A 157 16.00 -12.08 15.77
N PHE A 158 15.44 -11.74 14.61
CA PHE A 158 16.17 -11.71 13.33
C PHE A 158 16.39 -10.31 12.78
N ARG A 159 15.83 -9.27 13.42
CA ARG A 159 15.88 -7.87 12.99
C ARG A 159 17.28 -7.38 12.62
N SER A 160 18.28 -7.70 13.43
CA SER A 160 19.67 -7.28 13.17
C SER A 160 20.24 -7.81 11.86
N ARG A 161 19.65 -8.88 11.30
CA ARG A 161 20.07 -9.54 10.05
C ARG A 161 19.19 -9.18 8.85
N SER A 162 18.12 -8.41 9.04
CA SER A 162 17.16 -8.11 7.96
C SER A 162 17.84 -7.39 6.79
N GLU A 163 18.76 -6.48 7.09
CA GLU A 163 19.53 -5.74 6.08
C GLU A 163 20.50 -6.65 5.31
N GLU A 164 21.12 -7.62 5.99
CA GLU A 164 21.99 -8.61 5.33
C GLU A 164 21.20 -9.38 4.26
N PHE A 165 19.99 -9.81 4.61
CA PHE A 165 19.11 -10.56 3.72
C PHE A 165 18.59 -9.69 2.57
N TYR A 166 18.21 -8.44 2.86
CA TYR A 166 17.80 -7.46 1.86
C TYR A 166 18.92 -7.21 0.83
N ASN A 167 20.14 -6.93 1.28
CA ASN A 167 21.28 -6.68 0.40
C ASN A 167 21.64 -7.91 -0.44
N LYS A 168 21.38 -9.11 0.07
CA LYS A 168 21.56 -10.35 -0.69
C LYS A 168 20.48 -10.52 -1.76
N ALA A 169 19.21 -10.34 -1.40
CA ALA A 169 18.09 -10.38 -2.34
C ALA A 169 18.27 -9.37 -3.48
N ARG A 170 18.62 -8.13 -3.15
CA ARG A 170 18.86 -7.04 -4.10
C ARG A 170 19.97 -7.38 -5.10
N ARG A 171 21.13 -7.84 -4.62
CA ARG A 171 22.25 -8.23 -5.51
C ARG A 171 21.88 -9.37 -6.46
N LEU A 172 21.14 -10.38 -5.98
CA LEU A 172 20.69 -11.48 -6.83
C LEU A 172 19.69 -11.00 -7.89
N ALA A 173 18.75 -10.12 -7.50
CA ALA A 173 17.76 -9.55 -8.42
C ALA A 173 18.40 -8.65 -9.48
N GLU A 174 19.34 -7.78 -9.09
CA GLU A 174 20.11 -6.93 -10.03
C GLU A 174 20.92 -7.77 -11.03
N GLY A 175 21.49 -8.90 -10.59
CA GLY A 175 22.20 -9.83 -11.47
C GLY A 175 21.29 -10.53 -12.49
N LEU A 176 20.04 -10.83 -12.12
CA LEU A 176 19.05 -11.42 -13.03
C LEU A 176 18.71 -10.44 -14.17
N ASP A 177 18.48 -9.18 -13.84
CA ASP A 177 18.14 -8.16 -14.83
C ASP A 177 19.34 -7.73 -15.71
N ALA A 178 20.57 -7.86 -15.22
CA ALA A 178 21.77 -7.61 -16.03
C ALA A 178 21.95 -8.67 -17.14
N GLY A 179 21.39 -9.87 -16.97
CA GLY A 179 21.31 -10.89 -18.01
C GLY A 179 20.31 -10.56 -19.13
N ASP A 180 19.32 -9.70 -18.85
CA ASP A 180 18.27 -9.24 -19.79
C ASP A 180 18.69 -8.05 -20.67
N LEU A 181 20.00 -7.79 -20.81
CA LEU A 181 20.55 -6.85 -21.81
C LEU A 181 20.28 -7.29 -23.27
N VAL A 182 19.66 -8.46 -23.47
CA VAL A 182 19.09 -8.90 -24.74
C VAL A 182 17.66 -8.36 -24.83
N LEU A 183 17.46 -7.40 -25.73
CA LEU A 183 16.19 -6.78 -26.18
C LEU A 183 14.90 -7.25 -25.44
N PRO A 184 14.22 -6.36 -24.67
CA PRO A 184 13.04 -6.68 -23.85
C PRO A 184 11.84 -7.32 -24.56
N TRP A 185 11.80 -7.32 -25.90
CA TRP A 185 10.76 -7.96 -26.72
C TRP A 185 11.09 -9.38 -27.15
N LEU A 186 12.29 -9.89 -26.84
CA LEU A 186 12.77 -11.21 -27.26
C LEU A 186 12.69 -12.28 -26.15
N ASN A 187 12.71 -11.86 -24.87
CA ASN A 187 12.57 -12.77 -23.72
C ASN A 187 11.17 -12.60 -23.10
N SER A 188 10.26 -13.51 -23.44
CA SER A 188 8.85 -13.46 -23.02
C SER A 188 8.58 -13.88 -21.57
N ASP A 189 9.57 -14.40 -20.86
CA ASP A 189 9.31 -15.14 -19.62
C ASP A 189 9.87 -14.39 -18.40
N THR A 190 9.41 -13.16 -18.19
CA THR A 190 9.56 -12.52 -16.87
C THR A 190 8.76 -13.32 -15.84
N SER A 191 9.48 -14.00 -14.95
CA SER A 191 8.86 -14.81 -13.89
C SER A 191 8.08 -13.94 -12.89
N ILE A 192 6.97 -14.47 -12.37
CA ILE A 192 6.18 -13.80 -11.34
C ILE A 192 7.02 -13.54 -10.07
N GLU A 193 7.93 -14.46 -9.75
CA GLU A 193 8.81 -14.37 -8.59
C GLU A 193 9.74 -13.16 -8.66
N GLN A 194 10.17 -12.74 -9.85
CA GLN A 194 10.97 -11.54 -10.04
C GLN A 194 10.16 -10.27 -9.71
N ALA A 195 8.91 -10.18 -10.18
CA ALA A 195 8.02 -9.07 -9.83
C ALA A 195 7.73 -9.04 -8.33
N GLN A 196 7.39 -10.19 -7.73
CA GLN A 196 7.17 -10.34 -6.29
C GLN A 196 8.42 -9.94 -5.48
N THR A 197 9.62 -10.35 -5.92
CA THR A 197 10.89 -9.96 -5.28
C THR A 197 11.03 -8.45 -5.20
N TRP A 198 10.93 -7.75 -6.33
CA TRP A 198 11.11 -6.31 -6.38
C TRP A 198 10.02 -5.55 -5.61
N LEU A 199 8.80 -6.06 -5.58
CA LEU A 199 7.73 -5.52 -4.73
C LEU A 199 8.08 -5.68 -3.25
N LEU A 200 8.54 -6.85 -2.79
CA LEU A 200 8.95 -7.05 -1.39
C LEU A 200 10.15 -6.18 -1.01
N LEU A 201 11.13 -5.98 -1.91
CA LEU A 201 12.24 -5.06 -1.68
C LEU A 201 11.75 -3.60 -1.55
N ALA A 202 10.81 -3.17 -2.40
CA ALA A 202 10.23 -1.83 -2.29
C ALA A 202 9.50 -1.63 -0.96
N HIS A 203 8.75 -2.63 -0.48
CA HIS A 203 8.11 -2.59 0.84
C HIS A 203 9.13 -2.58 1.98
N TYR A 204 10.26 -3.28 1.84
CA TYR A 204 11.33 -3.23 2.84
C TYR A 204 11.92 -1.82 2.96
N GLU A 205 12.15 -1.15 1.83
CA GLU A 205 12.68 0.22 1.79
C GLU A 205 11.71 1.26 2.39
N LEU A 206 10.41 0.97 2.43
CA LEU A 206 9.41 1.81 3.10
C LEU A 206 9.52 1.77 4.63
N LEU A 207 10.16 0.75 5.21
CA LEU A 207 10.36 0.65 6.65
C LEU A 207 11.38 1.68 7.18
N ASP A 208 12.29 2.16 6.33
CA ASP A 208 13.27 3.19 6.67
C ASP A 208 13.53 4.11 5.48
N PRO A 209 12.67 5.12 5.24
CA PRO A 209 12.82 6.08 4.15
C PRO A 209 14.08 6.95 4.25
N SER A 210 14.67 7.09 5.45
CA SER A 210 15.88 7.89 5.64
C SER A 210 17.12 7.25 5.00
N LYS A 211 17.09 5.93 4.86
CA LYS A 211 18.20 5.11 4.40
C LYS A 211 18.13 4.75 2.93
N TYR A 212 16.93 4.54 2.38
CA TYR A 212 16.75 4.00 1.04
C TYR A 212 16.07 5.00 0.09
N SER A 213 16.64 5.16 -1.11
CA SER A 213 15.97 5.89 -2.20
C SER A 213 14.96 4.98 -2.89
N GLN A 214 13.71 5.04 -2.42
CA GLN A 214 12.60 4.15 -2.81
C GLN A 214 12.23 4.22 -4.30
N SER A 215 12.57 5.33 -4.95
CA SER A 215 12.09 5.62 -6.31
C SER A 215 12.65 4.65 -7.36
N ALA A 216 13.90 4.18 -7.22
CA ALA A 216 14.52 3.29 -8.21
C ALA A 216 13.98 1.86 -8.14
N THR A 217 13.89 1.32 -6.93
CA THR A 217 13.38 -0.04 -6.65
C THR A 217 11.92 -0.17 -7.07
N THR A 218 11.10 0.81 -6.70
CA THR A 218 9.67 0.81 -7.03
C THR A 218 9.43 0.89 -8.54
N ARG A 219 10.12 1.81 -9.25
CA ARG A 219 10.00 1.90 -10.73
C ARG A 219 10.32 0.58 -11.41
N ARG A 220 11.30 -0.17 -10.88
CA ARG A 220 11.68 -1.48 -11.41
C ARG A 220 10.60 -2.53 -11.17
N ALA A 221 10.03 -2.57 -9.96
CA ALA A 221 8.90 -3.44 -9.64
C ALA A 221 7.73 -3.18 -10.61
N PHE A 222 7.34 -1.92 -10.80
CA PHE A 222 6.24 -1.56 -11.71
C PHE A 222 6.54 -1.93 -13.17
N ARG A 223 7.77 -1.73 -13.64
CA ARG A 223 8.16 -2.17 -14.99
C ARG A 223 7.96 -3.68 -15.16
N LEU A 224 8.37 -4.49 -14.19
CA LEU A 224 8.25 -5.96 -14.25
C LEU A 224 6.79 -6.42 -14.21
N VAL A 225 5.94 -5.75 -13.43
CA VAL A 225 4.48 -6.01 -13.41
C VAL A 225 3.86 -5.79 -14.79
N HIS A 226 4.29 -4.75 -15.51
CA HIS A 226 3.82 -4.49 -16.88
C HIS A 226 4.40 -5.49 -17.88
N LEU A 227 5.70 -5.78 -17.84
CA LEU A 227 6.34 -6.74 -18.75
C LEU A 227 5.78 -8.16 -18.58
N SER A 228 5.46 -8.56 -17.34
CA SER A 228 4.83 -9.84 -17.03
C SER A 228 3.32 -9.88 -17.35
N ARG A 229 2.78 -8.79 -17.92
CA ARG A 229 1.37 -8.60 -18.29
C ARG A 229 0.38 -8.85 -17.14
N LEU A 230 0.78 -8.58 -15.89
CA LEU A 230 -0.09 -8.86 -14.75
C LEU A 230 -1.35 -7.98 -14.72
N HIS A 231 -1.26 -6.76 -15.28
CA HIS A 231 -2.37 -5.81 -15.42
C HIS A 231 -3.48 -6.27 -16.37
N CYS A 232 -3.26 -7.32 -17.17
CA CYS A 232 -4.26 -7.88 -18.06
C CYS A 232 -4.39 -9.40 -17.92
N THR A 233 -4.16 -9.91 -16.70
CA THR A 233 -4.25 -11.34 -16.37
C THR A 233 -5.59 -11.96 -16.78
N ASP A 234 -6.68 -11.18 -16.68
CA ASP A 234 -8.04 -11.64 -16.97
C ASP A 234 -8.59 -11.13 -18.31
N TRP A 235 -7.75 -10.50 -19.13
CA TRP A 235 -8.15 -10.04 -20.46
C TRP A 235 -8.44 -11.24 -21.37
N LYS A 236 -9.63 -11.23 -21.96
CA LYS A 236 -10.02 -12.15 -23.03
C LYS A 236 -10.07 -11.35 -24.33
N ASP A 237 -9.26 -11.73 -25.32
CA ASP A 237 -9.26 -11.06 -26.61
C ASP A 237 -10.57 -11.39 -27.35
N PRO A 238 -11.45 -10.40 -27.60
CA PRO A 238 -12.71 -10.63 -28.32
C PRO A 238 -12.50 -11.15 -29.75
N ALA A 239 -11.30 -10.94 -30.34
CA ALA A 239 -10.98 -11.42 -31.68
C ALA A 239 -10.66 -12.93 -31.73
N LEU A 240 -10.36 -13.56 -30.58
CA LEU A 240 -10.06 -14.99 -30.48
C LEU A 240 -11.30 -15.86 -30.20
N ASP A 241 -12.46 -15.25 -29.95
CA ASP A 241 -13.74 -15.95 -29.73
C ASP A 241 -14.42 -16.41 -31.05
N PHE A 242 -13.79 -16.19 -32.21
CA PHE A 242 -14.23 -16.86 -33.44
C PHE A 242 -13.86 -18.35 -33.39
N PRO A 243 -14.79 -19.28 -33.68
CA PRO A 243 -14.48 -20.70 -33.73
C PRO A 243 -13.54 -20.96 -34.92
N SER A 244 -12.23 -20.92 -34.65
CA SER A 244 -11.21 -21.32 -35.61
C SER A 244 -11.35 -22.81 -35.91
N CYS A 245 -11.77 -23.12 -37.14
CA CYS A 245 -11.84 -24.46 -37.71
C CYS A 245 -10.43 -25.01 -38.00
N THR A 246 -9.60 -25.21 -36.99
CA THR A 246 -8.35 -25.97 -37.10
C THR A 246 -8.10 -26.78 -35.82
N PRO A 247 -8.35 -28.09 -35.80
CA PRO A 247 -8.01 -28.94 -34.68
C PRO A 247 -6.50 -29.17 -34.66
N GLY A 248 -5.84 -28.64 -33.63
CA GLY A 248 -4.43 -28.88 -33.35
C GLY A 248 -3.53 -27.70 -33.69
N THR A 249 -3.29 -26.82 -32.71
CA THR A 249 -1.97 -26.57 -32.10
C THR A 249 -2.17 -25.48 -31.04
N SER A 250 -1.69 -25.74 -29.81
CA SER A 250 -1.67 -24.83 -28.65
C SER A 250 -3.02 -24.35 -28.11
N GLN A 251 -3.78 -25.26 -27.51
CA GLN A 251 -4.57 -24.88 -26.32
C GLN A 251 -3.55 -24.40 -25.28
N SER A 252 -3.44 -23.09 -25.07
CA SER A 252 -2.69 -22.53 -23.94
C SER A 252 -3.15 -23.26 -22.68
N ALA A 253 -2.27 -24.00 -22.03
CA ALA A 253 -2.62 -24.75 -20.84
C ALA A 253 -3.20 -23.76 -19.82
N THR A 254 -4.49 -23.89 -19.52
CA THR A 254 -5.16 -23.03 -18.53
C THR A 254 -4.42 -23.19 -17.21
N LEU A 255 -3.81 -22.12 -16.73
CA LEU A 255 -3.08 -22.13 -15.46
C LEU A 255 -4.04 -22.54 -14.33
N PRO A 256 -3.56 -23.28 -13.31
CA PRO A 256 -4.35 -23.54 -12.12
C PRO A 256 -4.87 -22.25 -11.49
N PHE A 257 -6.06 -22.30 -10.88
CA PHE A 257 -6.69 -21.13 -10.26
C PHE A 257 -5.75 -20.38 -9.31
N ALA A 258 -5.06 -21.08 -8.41
CA ALA A 258 -4.12 -20.44 -7.48
C ALA A 258 -2.98 -19.70 -8.20
N SER A 259 -2.48 -20.21 -9.33
CA SER A 259 -1.44 -19.52 -10.11
C SER A 259 -1.98 -18.26 -10.79
N VAL A 260 -3.23 -18.27 -11.26
CA VAL A 260 -3.89 -17.07 -11.79
C VAL A 260 -4.13 -16.06 -10.68
N GLU A 261 -4.66 -16.50 -9.55
CA GLU A 261 -4.95 -15.66 -8.39
C GLU A 261 -3.67 -15.06 -7.79
N GLU A 262 -2.56 -15.79 -7.77
CA GLU A 262 -1.24 -15.30 -7.36
C GLU A 262 -0.77 -14.12 -8.25
N ARG A 263 -1.01 -14.19 -9.56
CA ARG A 263 -0.74 -13.10 -10.51
C ARG A 263 -1.63 -11.88 -10.26
N ARG A 264 -2.93 -12.10 -10.03
CA ARG A 264 -3.88 -11.02 -9.68
C ARG A 264 -3.43 -10.30 -8.40
N ARG A 265 -3.10 -11.06 -7.36
CA ARG A 265 -2.67 -10.50 -6.06
C ARG A 265 -1.35 -9.75 -6.15
N THR A 266 -0.40 -10.27 -6.92
CA THR A 266 0.88 -9.58 -7.20
C THR A 266 0.64 -8.25 -7.91
N PHE A 267 -0.26 -8.20 -8.90
CA PHE A 267 -0.67 -6.95 -9.54
C PHE A 267 -1.33 -5.98 -8.54
N TRP A 268 -2.28 -6.47 -7.73
CA TRP A 268 -3.01 -5.61 -6.79
C TRP A 268 -2.12 -5.04 -5.67
N VAL A 269 -1.09 -5.77 -5.23
CA VAL A 269 -0.08 -5.22 -4.31
C VAL A 269 0.72 -4.11 -4.99
N ALA A 270 1.12 -4.29 -6.26
CA ALA A 270 1.79 -3.24 -7.01
C ALA A 270 0.91 -2.00 -7.20
N PHE A 271 -0.38 -2.20 -7.51
CA PHE A 271 -1.36 -1.13 -7.61
C PHE A 271 -1.49 -0.36 -6.29
N CYS A 272 -1.67 -1.05 -5.17
CA CYS A 272 -1.77 -0.40 -3.86
C CYS A 272 -0.49 0.39 -3.55
N LEU A 273 0.69 -0.17 -3.80
CA LEU A 273 1.96 0.54 -3.60
C LEU A 273 2.06 1.81 -4.47
N ASP A 274 1.66 1.77 -5.74
CA ASP A 274 1.66 2.92 -6.65
C ASP A 274 0.72 4.04 -6.16
N ARG A 275 -0.48 3.69 -5.70
CA ARG A 275 -1.44 4.65 -5.13
C ARG A 275 -0.93 5.26 -3.82
N PHE A 276 -0.31 4.45 -2.96
CA PHE A 276 0.29 4.92 -1.70
C PHE A 276 1.41 5.93 -1.97
N LEU A 277 2.37 5.57 -2.83
CA LEU A 277 3.50 6.44 -3.19
C LEU A 277 3.05 7.71 -3.91
N GLY A 278 2.02 7.64 -4.77
CA GLY A 278 1.44 8.81 -5.41
C GLY A 278 0.86 9.83 -4.42
N GLY A 279 0.43 9.37 -3.25
CA GLY A 279 -0.07 10.22 -2.16
C GLY A 279 1.01 10.68 -1.18
N TYR A 280 2.06 9.89 -1.00
CA TYR A 280 3.19 10.14 -0.09
C TYR A 280 4.24 11.09 -0.71
N GLU A 281 4.71 10.78 -1.92
CA GLU A 281 5.72 11.57 -2.63
C GLU A 281 5.11 12.68 -3.52
N GLU A 282 3.77 12.75 -3.58
CA GLU A 282 3.01 13.54 -4.56
C GLU A 282 3.41 13.24 -6.04
N SER A 283 4.08 12.10 -6.27
CA SER A 283 4.57 11.62 -7.56
C SER A 283 3.43 11.20 -8.51
N PRO A 284 3.60 11.28 -9.84
CA PRO A 284 2.64 10.71 -10.78
C PRO A 284 2.45 9.20 -10.54
N MET A 285 1.20 8.75 -10.54
CA MET A 285 0.88 7.33 -10.50
C MET A 285 1.32 6.68 -11.81
N THR A 286 1.96 5.51 -11.71
CA THR A 286 2.56 4.79 -12.85
C THR A 286 1.56 3.83 -13.50
N ILE A 287 0.65 3.26 -12.71
CA ILE A 287 -0.38 2.34 -13.20
C ILE A 287 -1.63 3.15 -13.52
N HIS A 288 -2.07 3.08 -14.77
CA HIS A 288 -3.24 3.79 -15.26
C HIS A 288 -4.51 2.93 -15.14
N ASP A 289 -5.59 3.48 -14.59
CA ASP A 289 -6.83 2.76 -14.31
C ASP A 289 -7.45 2.13 -15.57
N GLU A 290 -7.31 2.77 -16.73
CA GLU A 290 -7.89 2.32 -18.00
C GLU A 290 -7.22 1.05 -18.56
N THR A 291 -6.01 0.73 -18.07
CA THR A 291 -5.25 -0.44 -18.55
C THR A 291 -5.58 -1.72 -17.77
N ILE A 292 -6.33 -1.61 -16.67
CA ILE A 292 -6.52 -2.68 -15.70
C ILE A 292 -7.63 -3.64 -16.15
N HIS A 293 -7.25 -4.88 -16.43
CA HIS A 293 -8.13 -6.00 -16.76
C HIS A 293 -7.79 -7.18 -15.84
N VAL A 294 -8.04 -6.99 -14.55
CA VAL A 294 -7.76 -7.93 -13.47
C VAL A 294 -8.97 -7.99 -12.54
N HIS A 295 -9.47 -9.19 -12.24
CA HIS A 295 -10.52 -9.36 -11.25
C HIS A 295 -10.00 -8.99 -9.86
N LEU A 296 -10.88 -8.47 -8.99
CA LEU A 296 -10.56 -8.21 -7.59
C LEU A 296 -10.08 -9.49 -6.89
N PRO A 297 -9.19 -9.39 -5.89
CA PRO A 297 -8.64 -10.57 -5.22
C PRO A 297 -9.73 -11.32 -4.44
N CYS A 298 -9.72 -12.64 -4.55
CA CYS A 298 -10.65 -13.51 -3.83
C CYS A 298 -10.31 -13.57 -2.33
N PRO A 299 -11.23 -14.03 -1.47
CA PRO A 299 -10.94 -14.27 -0.06
C PRO A 299 -9.69 -15.14 0.16
N GLU A 300 -8.95 -14.87 1.24
CA GLU A 300 -7.67 -15.54 1.52
C GLU A 300 -7.81 -17.06 1.60
N TRP A 301 -8.88 -17.54 2.24
CA TRP A 301 -9.18 -18.96 2.33
C TRP A 301 -9.27 -19.62 0.94
N ASN A 302 -10.04 -19.01 0.03
CA ASN A 302 -10.23 -19.51 -1.33
C ASN A 302 -8.93 -19.56 -2.14
N PHE A 303 -8.06 -18.57 -1.94
CA PHE A 303 -6.73 -18.57 -2.52
C PHE A 303 -5.91 -19.78 -2.05
N GLN A 304 -5.83 -20.01 -0.73
CA GLN A 304 -5.00 -21.08 -0.16
C GLN A 304 -5.50 -22.50 -0.47
N ILE A 305 -6.81 -22.70 -0.58
CA ILE A 305 -7.39 -24.01 -0.96
C ILE A 305 -7.56 -24.17 -2.47
N SER A 306 -7.13 -23.18 -3.27
CA SER A 306 -7.31 -23.16 -4.73
C SER A 306 -8.78 -23.32 -5.17
N SER A 307 -9.72 -22.76 -4.40
CA SER A 307 -11.16 -22.81 -4.71
C SER A 307 -11.57 -21.57 -5.49
N GLU A 308 -12.01 -21.76 -6.72
CA GLU A 308 -12.44 -20.68 -7.60
C GLU A 308 -13.63 -19.90 -7.04
N VAL A 309 -13.54 -18.58 -7.10
CA VAL A 309 -14.62 -17.64 -6.78
C VAL A 309 -14.65 -16.59 -7.87
N ASN A 310 -15.84 -16.31 -8.39
CA ASN A 310 -16.03 -15.25 -9.35
C ASN A 310 -16.02 -13.90 -8.63
N MET A 311 -14.98 -13.12 -8.86
CA MET A 311 -14.80 -11.76 -8.32
C MET A 311 -15.04 -10.76 -9.44
N GLY A 312 -15.67 -9.62 -9.16
CA GLY A 312 -15.89 -8.56 -10.15
C GLY A 312 -14.62 -7.76 -10.48
N PHE A 313 -14.71 -6.88 -11.50
CA PHE A 313 -13.69 -5.88 -11.76
C PHE A 313 -13.89 -4.65 -10.88
N ILE A 314 -12.82 -3.88 -10.66
CA ILE A 314 -12.87 -2.70 -9.79
C ILE A 314 -13.88 -1.65 -10.27
N ASN A 315 -13.97 -1.43 -11.58
CA ASN A 315 -14.88 -0.45 -12.17
C ASN A 315 -16.36 -0.82 -11.93
N ASP A 316 -16.70 -2.11 -11.99
CA ASP A 316 -18.06 -2.59 -11.75
C ASP A 316 -18.49 -2.32 -10.30
N VAL A 317 -17.58 -2.46 -9.35
CA VAL A 317 -17.85 -2.21 -7.93
C VAL A 317 -17.99 -0.71 -7.65
N LEU A 318 -17.10 0.12 -8.23
CA LEU A 318 -17.12 1.57 -8.01
C LEU A 318 -18.40 2.23 -8.56
N ILE A 319 -18.97 1.70 -9.63
CA ILE A 319 -20.24 2.18 -10.23
C ILE A 319 -21.48 1.68 -9.45
N GLY A 320 -21.29 0.92 -8.37
CA GLY A 320 -22.38 0.42 -7.52
C GLY A 320 -23.00 -0.89 -8.01
N GLY A 321 -22.23 -1.68 -8.78
CA GLY A 321 -22.64 -2.99 -9.27
C GLY A 321 -22.60 -4.08 -8.19
N THR A 322 -21.65 -5.01 -8.32
CA THR A 322 -21.61 -6.21 -7.45
C THR A 322 -20.96 -5.89 -6.09
N PRO A 323 -21.60 -6.23 -4.96
CA PRO A 323 -20.99 -6.05 -3.65
C PRO A 323 -19.82 -7.03 -3.47
N VAL A 324 -18.70 -6.53 -2.94
CA VAL A 324 -17.55 -7.38 -2.62
C VAL A 324 -17.88 -8.27 -1.42
N PRO A 325 -17.56 -9.57 -1.47
CA PRO A 325 -17.73 -10.45 -0.32
C PRO A 325 -17.07 -9.88 0.93
N ALA A 326 -17.80 -9.86 2.05
CA ALA A 326 -17.29 -9.35 3.32
C ALA A 326 -16.01 -10.06 3.79
N SER A 327 -15.80 -11.31 3.33
CA SER A 327 -14.64 -12.17 3.61
C SER A 327 -13.39 -11.88 2.79
N SER A 328 -13.39 -10.90 1.87
CA SER A 328 -12.18 -10.50 1.12
C SER A 328 -11.63 -9.15 1.63
N PRO A 329 -10.82 -9.13 2.70
CA PRO A 329 -10.21 -7.91 3.22
C PRO A 329 -9.27 -7.25 2.20
N PHE A 330 -8.54 -8.04 1.40
CA PHE A 330 -7.64 -7.49 0.40
C PHE A 330 -8.40 -6.77 -0.73
N ALA A 331 -9.56 -7.29 -1.16
CA ALA A 331 -10.38 -6.60 -2.17
C ALA A 331 -10.91 -5.26 -1.65
N LYS A 332 -11.29 -5.19 -0.37
CA LYS A 332 -11.70 -3.94 0.29
C LYS A 332 -10.56 -2.92 0.30
N LEU A 333 -9.34 -3.34 0.63
CA LEU A 333 -8.16 -2.47 0.57
C LEU A 333 -7.93 -1.95 -0.85
N VAL A 334 -8.02 -2.82 -1.87
CA VAL A 334 -7.86 -2.41 -3.29
C VAL A 334 -8.86 -1.32 -3.68
N ILE A 335 -10.13 -1.47 -3.28
CA ILE A 335 -11.17 -0.47 -3.55
C ILE A 335 -10.88 0.84 -2.84
N ALA A 336 -10.51 0.78 -1.55
CA ALA A 336 -10.14 1.97 -0.78
C ALA A 336 -8.93 2.68 -1.43
N MET A 337 -7.92 1.94 -1.88
CA MET A 337 -6.74 2.50 -2.55
C MET A 337 -7.06 3.11 -3.92
N ALA A 338 -8.03 2.57 -4.65
CA ALA A 338 -8.50 3.17 -5.89
C ALA A 338 -9.21 4.50 -5.64
N LEU A 339 -10.11 4.56 -4.66
CA LEU A 339 -10.76 5.81 -4.25
C LEU A 339 -9.74 6.86 -3.77
N PHE A 340 -8.75 6.43 -2.99
CA PHE A 340 -7.64 7.27 -2.56
C PHE A 340 -6.87 7.86 -3.75
N GLY A 341 -6.57 7.01 -4.75
CA GLY A 341 -5.97 7.42 -6.03
C GLY A 341 -6.79 8.48 -6.78
N GLN A 342 -8.11 8.28 -6.86
CA GLN A 342 -9.01 9.23 -7.50
C GLN A 342 -9.05 10.57 -6.75
N CYS A 343 -8.98 10.57 -5.42
CA CYS A 343 -8.87 11.79 -4.62
C CYS A 343 -7.58 12.56 -4.91
N ILE A 344 -6.44 11.85 -4.99
CA ILE A 344 -5.15 12.45 -5.38
C ILE A 344 -5.23 13.04 -6.78
N LEU A 345 -5.81 12.31 -7.74
CA LEU A 345 -5.97 12.79 -9.10
C LEU A 345 -6.90 14.01 -9.18
N HIS A 346 -8.00 14.01 -8.42
CA HIS A 346 -8.93 15.13 -8.33
C HIS A 346 -8.21 16.40 -7.85
N LYS A 347 -7.44 16.32 -6.76
CA LYS A 347 -6.57 17.42 -6.28
C LYS A 347 -5.60 17.90 -7.38
N LYS A 348 -4.93 16.98 -8.07
CA LYS A 348 -3.94 17.31 -9.11
C LYS A 348 -4.56 17.99 -10.34
N ILE A 349 -5.75 17.57 -10.76
CA ILE A 349 -6.48 18.21 -11.87
C ILE A 349 -6.85 19.63 -11.49
N THR A 350 -7.39 19.83 -10.28
CA THR A 350 -7.78 21.13 -9.75
C THR A 350 -6.60 22.10 -9.67
N ALA A 351 -5.42 21.63 -9.23
CA ALA A 351 -4.22 22.45 -9.13
C ALA A 351 -3.73 23.02 -10.48
N LYS A 352 -4.08 22.37 -11.60
CA LYS A 352 -3.55 22.69 -12.93
C LYS A 352 -4.49 23.54 -13.80
N CYS A 353 -5.77 23.70 -13.42
CA CYS A 353 -6.77 24.31 -14.30
C CYS A 353 -7.16 25.73 -13.85
N PRO A 354 -6.97 26.77 -14.68
CA PRO A 354 -7.42 28.13 -14.38
C PRO A 354 -8.94 28.25 -14.58
N THR A 355 -9.66 28.58 -13.51
CA THR A 355 -11.09 28.31 -13.35
C THR A 355 -12.03 29.17 -14.22
N SER A 356 -12.72 28.52 -15.16
CA SER A 356 -14.01 28.96 -15.74
C SER A 356 -15.20 28.53 -14.86
N ASP A 357 -16.36 29.19 -14.96
CA ASP A 357 -17.59 28.80 -14.25
C ASP A 357 -18.01 27.35 -14.54
N GLN A 358 -17.81 26.87 -15.77
CA GLN A 358 -18.12 25.49 -16.15
C GLN A 358 -17.18 24.49 -15.47
N GLU A 359 -15.90 24.83 -15.31
CA GLU A 359 -14.92 23.99 -14.64
C GLU A 359 -15.18 23.90 -13.13
N SER A 360 -15.62 25.00 -12.51
CA SER A 360 -16.09 25.04 -11.12
C SER A 360 -17.25 24.08 -10.86
N LEU A 361 -18.23 24.01 -11.77
CA LEU A 361 -19.34 23.05 -11.66
C LEU A 361 -18.84 21.60 -11.80
N THR A 362 -17.97 21.33 -12.79
CA THR A 362 -17.40 19.97 -12.97
C THR A 362 -16.52 19.54 -11.80
N PHE A 363 -15.91 20.48 -11.07
CA PHE A 363 -15.20 20.20 -9.84
C PHE A 363 -16.15 19.65 -8.78
N TRP A 364 -17.20 20.39 -8.43
CA TRP A 364 -18.13 19.99 -7.36
C TRP A 364 -18.85 18.68 -7.66
N VAL A 365 -19.25 18.45 -8.91
CA VAL A 365 -19.86 17.17 -9.32
C VAL A 365 -18.91 16.00 -9.07
N ARG A 366 -17.63 16.12 -9.48
CA ARG A 366 -16.63 15.09 -9.21
C ARG A 366 -16.37 14.93 -7.71
N HIS A 367 -16.35 16.04 -6.99
CA HIS A 367 -16.09 16.07 -5.55
C HIS A 367 -17.18 15.34 -4.76
N GLU A 368 -18.45 15.61 -5.06
CA GLU A 368 -19.61 14.99 -4.42
C GLU A 368 -19.68 13.48 -4.71
N LEU A 369 -19.42 13.07 -5.95
CA LEU A 369 -19.36 11.65 -6.31
C LEU A 369 -18.26 10.90 -5.54
N LEU A 370 -17.10 11.52 -5.34
CA LEU A 370 -16.03 10.95 -4.53
C LEU A 370 -16.41 10.91 -3.04
N ALA A 371 -17.02 11.98 -2.51
CA ALA A 371 -17.49 12.03 -1.14
C ALA A 371 -18.50 10.91 -0.86
N GLU A 372 -19.50 10.74 -1.72
CA GLU A 372 -20.50 9.66 -1.59
C GLU A 372 -19.87 8.27 -1.65
N ALA A 373 -18.89 8.07 -2.54
CA ALA A 373 -18.16 6.81 -2.61
C ALA A 373 -17.36 6.51 -1.34
N ILE A 374 -16.71 7.53 -0.75
CA ILE A 374 -15.97 7.40 0.51
C ILE A 374 -16.92 7.14 1.69
N ASP A 375 -18.03 7.88 1.79
CA ASP A 375 -19.02 7.72 2.85
C ASP A 375 -19.61 6.31 2.86
N ARG A 376 -19.85 5.73 1.68
CA ARG A 376 -20.23 4.32 1.54
C ARG A 376 -19.17 3.38 2.12
N GLN A 377 -17.88 3.63 1.89
CA GLN A 377 -16.81 2.80 2.47
C GLN A 377 -16.71 2.98 3.99
N VAL A 378 -16.83 4.20 4.52
CA VAL A 378 -16.85 4.47 5.97
C VAL A 378 -18.00 3.71 6.63
N ALA A 379 -19.20 3.75 6.04
CA ALA A 379 -20.36 3.02 6.56
C ALA A 379 -20.12 1.50 6.58
N LEU A 380 -19.50 0.94 5.54
CA LEU A 380 -19.17 -0.48 5.47
C LEU A 380 -18.14 -0.89 6.54
N LEU A 381 -17.15 -0.04 6.83
CA LEU A 381 -16.16 -0.30 7.88
C LEU A 381 -16.79 -0.30 9.28
N SER A 382 -17.70 0.64 9.56
CA SER A 382 -18.42 0.72 10.83
C SER A 382 -19.28 -0.52 11.11
N LEU A 383 -19.86 -1.13 10.07
CA LEU A 383 -20.64 -2.37 10.23
C LEU A 383 -19.78 -3.60 10.57
N THR A 384 -18.49 -3.58 10.25
CA THR A 384 -17.56 -4.70 10.46
C THR A 384 -16.82 -4.69 11.80
N GLN A 385 -17.04 -3.68 12.65
CA GLN A 385 -16.33 -3.49 13.92
C GLN A 385 -16.61 -4.56 14.99
N THR A 386 -17.55 -5.50 14.79
CA THR A 386 -18.07 -6.35 15.88
C THR A 386 -17.45 -7.76 16.01
N ASP A 387 -16.53 -8.19 15.14
CA ASP A 387 -15.95 -9.56 15.22
C ASP A 387 -14.50 -9.70 14.69
N VAL A 388 -13.87 -8.63 14.17
CA VAL A 388 -12.59 -8.69 13.42
C VAL A 388 -11.58 -7.68 13.99
N GLU A 389 -11.36 -7.71 15.30
CA GLU A 389 -10.67 -6.61 15.97
C GLU A 389 -9.21 -6.38 15.53
N TYR A 390 -8.52 -7.31 14.85
CA TYR A 390 -7.08 -7.12 14.52
C TYR A 390 -6.58 -7.78 13.23
N GLU A 391 -7.30 -7.67 12.12
CA GLU A 391 -6.69 -8.01 10.81
C GLU A 391 -5.89 -6.82 10.21
N PRO A 392 -4.60 -6.98 9.87
CA PRO A 392 -3.77 -5.88 9.38
C PRO A 392 -4.32 -5.16 8.14
N LEU A 393 -4.96 -5.88 7.20
CA LEU A 393 -5.59 -5.26 6.02
C LEU A 393 -6.83 -4.43 6.37
N HIS A 394 -7.59 -4.81 7.41
CA HIS A 394 -8.73 -4.02 7.85
C HIS A 394 -8.27 -2.68 8.43
N PHE A 395 -7.21 -2.69 9.24
CA PHE A 395 -6.57 -1.47 9.71
C PHE A 395 -6.10 -0.60 8.54
N MET A 396 -5.34 -1.18 7.60
CA MET A 396 -4.85 -0.46 6.42
C MET A 396 -6.00 0.15 5.61
N THR A 397 -7.08 -0.61 5.41
CA THR A 397 -8.27 -0.13 4.70
C THR A 397 -8.88 1.06 5.42
N SER A 398 -9.01 1.01 6.74
CA SER A 398 -9.57 2.10 7.55
C SER A 398 -8.71 3.37 7.47
N MET A 399 -7.38 3.23 7.59
CA MET A 399 -6.44 4.33 7.44
C MET A 399 -6.54 4.99 6.05
N VAL A 400 -6.69 4.18 4.99
CA VAL A 400 -6.78 4.67 3.61
C VAL A 400 -8.12 5.37 3.35
N VAL A 401 -9.24 4.84 3.87
CA VAL A 401 -10.55 5.47 3.72
C VAL A 401 -10.58 6.83 4.41
N HIS A 402 -10.09 6.94 5.65
CA HIS A 402 -9.97 8.23 6.33
C HIS A 402 -8.94 9.16 5.66
N GLY A 403 -7.83 8.61 5.16
CA GLY A 403 -6.86 9.34 4.34
C GLY A 403 -7.46 9.91 3.05
N SER A 404 -8.45 9.22 2.47
CA SER A 404 -9.19 9.70 1.28
C SER A 404 -10.03 10.92 1.61
N VAL A 405 -10.70 10.95 2.77
CA VAL A 405 -11.43 12.14 3.27
C VAL A 405 -10.49 13.35 3.36
N LEU A 406 -9.30 13.16 3.94
CA LEU A 406 -8.27 14.21 4.07
C LEU A 406 -7.78 14.68 2.69
N LYS A 407 -7.53 13.77 1.74
CA LYS A 407 -7.10 14.16 0.38
C LYS A 407 -8.21 14.89 -0.38
N LEU A 408 -9.47 14.55 -0.13
CA LEU A 408 -10.62 15.22 -0.72
C LEU A 408 -10.74 16.65 -0.18
N GLU A 409 -10.66 16.86 1.13
CA GLU A 409 -10.64 18.21 1.74
C GLU A 409 -9.47 19.06 1.21
N ASN A 410 -8.27 18.47 1.08
CA ASN A 410 -7.12 19.15 0.49
C ASN A 410 -7.37 19.63 -0.95
N ALA A 411 -8.22 18.95 -1.73
CA ALA A 411 -8.59 19.41 -3.06
C ALA A 411 -9.43 20.69 -3.03
N ILE A 412 -10.27 20.89 -2.01
CA ILE A 412 -11.03 22.13 -1.77
C ILE A 412 -10.08 23.28 -1.48
N ASN A 413 -9.07 23.04 -0.61
CA ASN A 413 -8.09 24.06 -0.26
C ASN A 413 -7.27 24.53 -1.46
N VAL A 414 -6.92 23.63 -2.38
CA VAL A 414 -6.26 24.00 -3.64
C VAL A 414 -7.21 24.76 -4.58
N ALA A 415 -8.52 24.51 -4.49
CA ALA A 415 -9.56 25.14 -5.31
C ALA A 415 -10.01 26.53 -4.80
N HIS A 416 -9.14 27.34 -4.19
CA HIS A 416 -9.51 28.61 -3.53
C HIS A 416 -10.43 29.53 -4.37
N SER A 417 -10.29 29.58 -5.70
CA SER A 417 -11.15 30.39 -6.58
C SER A 417 -12.57 29.82 -6.78
N VAL A 418 -12.75 28.50 -6.66
CA VAL A 418 -14.04 27.80 -6.79
C VAL A 418 -14.89 27.93 -5.52
N VAL A 419 -14.22 28.01 -4.36
CA VAL A 419 -14.82 27.94 -3.02
C VAL A 419 -15.53 29.23 -2.58
N GLN A 420 -15.18 30.39 -3.16
CA GLN A 420 -15.79 31.68 -2.79
C GLN A 420 -17.32 31.71 -2.94
N SER A 421 -17.88 30.84 -3.80
CA SER A 421 -19.32 30.71 -4.02
C SER A 421 -20.03 29.74 -3.04
N GLN A 422 -19.30 28.86 -2.35
CA GLN A 422 -19.84 27.77 -1.52
C GLN A 422 -19.07 27.56 -0.20
N GLN A 423 -18.67 28.66 0.44
CA GLN A 423 -17.99 28.66 1.75
C GLN A 423 -18.61 27.77 2.84
N PRO A 424 -19.96 27.70 3.04
CA PRO A 424 -20.54 26.85 4.07
C PRO A 424 -20.31 25.35 3.80
N VAL A 425 -20.34 24.93 2.53
CA VAL A 425 -20.11 23.53 2.12
C VAL A 425 -18.66 23.13 2.40
N ALA A 426 -17.70 24.00 2.09
CA ALA A 426 -16.28 23.78 2.38
C ALA A 426 -16.02 23.58 3.89
N ASN A 427 -16.70 24.33 4.76
CA ASN A 427 -16.57 24.19 6.21
C ASN A 427 -17.06 22.83 6.72
N ASP A 428 -18.07 22.23 6.10
CA ASP A 428 -18.56 20.91 6.51
C ASP A 428 -17.57 19.80 6.12
N TYR A 429 -16.94 19.88 4.95
CA TYR A 429 -15.84 18.98 4.58
C TYR A 429 -14.64 19.10 5.53
N ALA A 430 -14.28 20.32 5.96
CA ALA A 430 -13.21 20.52 6.94
C ALA A 430 -13.52 19.82 8.29
N LYS A 431 -14.77 19.90 8.78
CA LYS A 431 -15.19 19.18 10.00
C LYS A 431 -15.11 17.66 9.82
N THR A 432 -15.52 17.16 8.65
CA THR A 432 -15.46 15.72 8.35
C THR A 432 -14.02 15.23 8.27
N ALA A 433 -13.12 16.00 7.65
CA ALA A 433 -11.69 15.71 7.61
C ALA A 433 -11.05 15.71 9.01
N TYR A 434 -11.44 16.65 9.87
CA TYR A 434 -10.98 16.67 11.26
C TYR A 434 -11.40 15.40 12.04
N LYS A 435 -12.65 14.95 11.89
CA LYS A 435 -13.12 13.69 12.50
C LYS A 435 -12.38 12.47 11.95
N ALA A 436 -12.09 12.46 10.66
CA ALA A 436 -11.32 11.39 10.03
C ALA A 436 -9.87 11.35 10.56
N ALA A 437 -9.24 12.52 10.76
CA ALA A 437 -7.90 12.61 11.36
C ALA A 437 -7.86 12.06 12.79
N ILE A 438 -8.87 12.40 13.61
CA ILE A 438 -9.01 11.82 14.96
C ILE A 438 -9.14 10.30 14.88
N SER A 439 -10.02 9.79 14.00
CA SER A 439 -10.23 8.35 13.84
C SER A 439 -8.93 7.62 13.44
N MET A 440 -8.10 8.23 12.59
CA MET A 440 -6.78 7.69 12.24
C MET A 440 -5.80 7.68 13.42
N ALA A 441 -5.81 8.72 14.26
CA ALA A 441 -4.99 8.77 15.46
C ALA A 441 -5.41 7.67 16.45
N ASP A 442 -6.70 7.55 16.73
CA ASP A 442 -7.26 6.53 17.62
C ASP A 442 -6.95 5.11 17.12
N LEU A 443 -7.09 4.86 15.82
CA LEU A 443 -6.73 3.59 15.19
C LEU A 443 -5.23 3.29 15.35
N SER A 444 -4.37 4.28 15.15
CA SER A 444 -2.91 4.14 15.30
C SER A 444 -2.52 3.83 16.75
N GLU A 445 -3.13 4.49 17.73
CA GLU A 445 -2.90 4.21 19.15
C GLU A 445 -3.32 2.80 19.52
N SER A 446 -4.51 2.36 19.09
CA SER A 446 -5.01 1.00 19.29
C SER A 446 -4.06 -0.06 18.71
N MET A 447 -3.41 0.22 17.57
CA MET A 447 -2.42 -0.69 17.00
C MET A 447 -1.15 -0.83 17.84
N THR A 448 -0.64 0.26 18.44
CA THR A 448 0.56 0.17 19.29
C THR A 448 0.33 -0.69 20.55
N GLY A 449 -0.91 -0.72 21.05
CA GLY A 449 -1.33 -1.63 22.12
C GLY A 449 -1.43 -3.10 21.71
N SER A 450 -1.55 -3.38 20.41
CA SER A 450 -1.95 -4.68 19.87
C SER A 450 -0.77 -5.51 19.35
N ASN A 451 -0.77 -6.82 19.61
CA ASN A 451 0.35 -7.72 19.32
C ASN A 451 0.61 -7.97 17.81
N CYS A 452 -0.20 -7.40 16.92
CA CYS A 452 -0.12 -7.59 15.47
C CYS A 452 1.10 -6.89 14.84
N LEU A 453 1.57 -5.77 15.42
CA LEU A 453 2.77 -5.03 14.99
C LEU A 453 3.83 -4.86 16.09
N LYS A 454 3.64 -5.46 17.28
CA LYS A 454 4.68 -5.46 18.32
C LYS A 454 5.91 -6.22 17.80
N VAL A 455 6.94 -5.42 17.55
CA VAL A 455 8.33 -5.76 17.26
C VAL A 455 8.94 -6.66 18.33
#